data_AF-A0A1C6C060-F1
#
_entry.id   AF-A0A1C6C060-F1
#
_cell.length_a   1.000
_cell.length_b   1.000
_cell.length_c   1.000
_cell.angle_alpha   90.00
_cell.angle_beta   90.00
_cell.angle_gamma   90.00
#
_symmetry.space_group_name_H-M   'P 1'
#
loop_
_entity.id
_entity.type
_entity.pdbx_description
1 polymer ?
#
loop_
_entity_poly.entity_id
_entity_poly.type
_entity_poly.pdbx_seq_one_letter_code
_entity_poly.pdbx_strand_id
1 'polypeptide(L)'
;MVSDYQYEKSAEYLEDQADQKKEELFQKFKEQHKNCICKMHMSYNYEKQEWSLQYNPMRCMCGPGEYCMLRGRPLSKKTGNIYYDLKVSTIRKDDTFFAGEPVVTITRGKKFLQSKVSVDICEEIVKRKQEDIFDKEWWNGYSMQALYDPDLKVEILNVRVATRLTRDKAQDTEDKKAGIYIGYEADFAKAKKKWKQKRKEKRLEQTKRKIVQKGWESLNDTEQRFMKKRLSAEQIEALQQEWVTANEHKDEAEQLTLDL
;
A
#
# COMPACT_ATOMS: atom_id res chain seq x y z
N MET A 1 49.21 -36.04 -22.36
CA MET A 1 49.40 -36.24 -20.91
C MET A 1 48.27 -35.51 -20.23
N VAL A 2 47.33 -36.23 -19.63
CA VAL A 2 46.29 -35.62 -18.80
C VAL A 2 46.99 -35.26 -17.49
N SER A 3 47.10 -33.98 -17.18
CA SER A 3 47.61 -33.55 -15.88
C SER A 3 46.60 -33.99 -14.82
N ASP A 4 47.02 -34.84 -13.88
CA ASP A 4 46.18 -35.27 -12.77
C ASP A 4 45.73 -34.04 -11.96
N TYR A 5 44.42 -33.87 -11.81
CA TYR A 5 43.83 -32.75 -11.07
C TYR A 5 44.26 -32.81 -9.60
N GLN A 6 45.01 -31.80 -9.16
CA GLN A 6 45.40 -31.64 -7.75
C GLN A 6 44.38 -30.73 -7.05
N TYR A 7 43.35 -31.35 -6.46
CA TYR A 7 42.29 -30.67 -5.71
C TYR A 7 42.85 -29.71 -4.64
N GLU A 8 43.92 -30.07 -3.93
CA GLU A 8 44.52 -29.26 -2.87
C GLU A 8 45.06 -27.88 -3.34
N LYS A 9 45.26 -27.69 -4.65
CA LYS A 9 45.69 -26.42 -5.25
C LYS A 9 44.61 -25.79 -6.13
N SER A 10 43.43 -26.39 -6.16
CA SER A 10 42.32 -25.88 -6.94
C SER A 10 41.63 -24.72 -6.24
N ALA A 11 40.88 -23.95 -7.01
CA ALA A 11 39.99 -22.93 -6.46
C ALA A 11 38.92 -23.56 -5.54
N GLU A 12 38.45 -24.78 -5.84
CA GLU A 12 37.45 -25.49 -5.05
C GLU A 12 37.94 -25.73 -3.61
N TYR A 13 39.21 -26.12 -3.42
CA TYR A 13 39.77 -26.30 -2.08
C TYR A 13 39.86 -25.00 -1.27
N LEU A 14 40.13 -23.87 -1.92
CA LEU A 14 40.14 -22.56 -1.27
C LEU A 14 38.73 -22.10 -0.89
N GLU A 15 37.73 -22.41 -1.72
CA GLU A 15 36.30 -22.16 -1.42
C GLU A 15 35.85 -23.01 -0.22
N ASP A 16 36.20 -24.29 -0.20
CA ASP A 16 35.85 -25.20 0.89
C ASP A 16 36.50 -24.78 2.23
N GLN A 17 37.75 -24.32 2.20
CA GLN A 17 38.39 -23.75 3.40
C GLN A 17 37.71 -22.47 3.89
N ALA A 18 37.24 -21.62 2.97
CA ALA A 18 36.52 -20.40 3.32
C ALA A 18 35.14 -20.71 3.93
N ASP A 19 34.43 -21.69 3.39
CA ASP A 19 33.14 -22.15 3.91
C ASP A 19 33.27 -22.83 5.28
N GLN A 20 34.32 -23.62 5.50
CA GLN A 20 34.64 -24.18 6.82
C GLN A 20 34.86 -23.09 7.87
N LYS A 21 35.70 -22.08 7.57
CA LYS A 21 35.91 -20.94 8.47
C LYS A 21 34.63 -20.17 8.75
N LYS A 22 33.80 -19.98 7.73
CA LYS A 22 32.50 -19.30 7.87
C LYS A 22 31.54 -20.07 8.78
N GLU A 23 31.50 -21.40 8.68
CA GLU A 23 30.69 -22.26 9.54
C GLU A 23 31.21 -22.28 10.98
N GLU A 24 32.53 -22.32 11.20
CA GLU A 24 33.12 -22.21 12.54
C GLU A 24 32.77 -20.87 13.21
N LEU A 25 32.88 -19.77 12.47
CA LEU A 25 32.48 -18.45 12.94
C LEU A 25 30.97 -18.38 13.21
N PHE A 26 30.16 -19.07 12.40
CA PHE A 26 28.72 -19.17 12.61
C PHE A 26 28.39 -19.90 13.91
N GLN A 27 29.06 -21.03 14.21
CA GLN A 27 28.84 -21.76 15.46
C GLN A 27 29.23 -20.94 16.70
N LYS A 28 30.38 -20.26 16.66
CA LYS A 28 30.80 -19.34 17.73
C LYS A 28 29.77 -18.22 17.95
N PHE A 29 29.28 -17.63 16.86
CA PHE A 29 28.22 -16.62 16.93
C PHE A 29 26.92 -17.19 17.53
N LYS A 30 26.61 -18.45 17.21
CA LYS A 30 25.45 -19.16 17.73
C LYS A 30 25.48 -19.36 19.23
N GLU A 31 26.64 -19.73 19.75
CA GLU A 31 26.90 -19.89 21.18
C GLU A 31 26.80 -18.55 21.91
N GLN A 32 27.43 -17.50 21.37
CA GLN A 32 27.39 -16.14 21.94
C GLN A 32 25.96 -15.62 22.12
N HIS A 33 25.08 -15.89 21.14
CA HIS A 33 23.68 -15.48 21.18
C HIS A 33 22.73 -16.53 21.79
N LYS A 34 23.25 -17.55 22.48
CA LYS A 34 22.44 -18.60 23.15
C LYS A 34 21.41 -19.26 22.21
N ASN A 35 21.83 -19.55 20.98
CA ASN A 35 20.97 -20.08 19.91
C ASN A 35 19.77 -19.18 19.50
N CYS A 36 19.67 -17.95 20.00
CA CYS A 36 18.56 -17.04 19.72
C CYS A 36 18.79 -16.24 18.45
N ILE A 37 18.90 -16.93 17.30
CA ILE A 37 19.29 -16.31 16.03
C ILE A 37 18.31 -16.70 14.92
N CYS A 38 17.99 -15.74 14.04
CA CYS A 38 17.22 -16.01 12.83
C CYS A 38 18.07 -15.78 11.59
N LYS A 39 18.28 -16.83 10.78
CA LYS A 39 19.04 -16.80 9.53
C LYS A 39 18.59 -15.69 8.57
N MET A 40 17.31 -15.29 8.59
CA MET A 40 16.79 -14.21 7.76
C MET A 40 17.34 -12.82 8.09
N HIS A 41 17.75 -12.59 9.33
CA HIS A 41 18.23 -11.29 9.81
C HIS A 41 19.76 -11.28 9.98
N MET A 42 20.42 -12.33 9.52
CA MET A 42 21.86 -12.45 9.54
C MET A 42 22.44 -12.07 8.20
N SER A 43 23.58 -11.43 8.24
CA SER A 43 24.46 -11.23 7.09
C SER A 43 25.89 -11.55 7.51
N TYR A 44 26.64 -12.16 6.60
CA TYR A 44 28.07 -12.36 6.77
C TYR A 44 28.80 -11.25 6.03
N ASN A 45 29.69 -10.55 6.73
CA ASN A 45 30.56 -9.58 6.11
C ASN A 45 31.87 -10.28 5.69
N TYR A 46 32.08 -10.43 4.38
CA TYR A 46 33.26 -11.09 3.82
C TYR A 46 34.57 -10.33 4.06
N GLU A 47 34.52 -8.99 4.15
CA GLU A 47 35.71 -8.16 4.39
C GLU A 47 36.20 -8.27 5.83
N LYS A 48 35.26 -8.23 6.78
CA LYS A 48 35.56 -8.30 8.23
C LYS A 48 35.61 -9.72 8.77
N GLN A 49 35.15 -10.70 7.99
CA GLN A 49 34.97 -12.09 8.42
C GLN A 49 34.11 -12.21 9.69
N GLU A 50 33.04 -11.41 9.78
CA GLU A 50 32.17 -11.33 10.95
C GLU A 50 30.70 -11.57 10.56
N TRP A 51 29.99 -12.31 11.41
CA TRP A 51 28.54 -12.43 11.34
C TRP A 51 27.89 -11.25 12.07
N SER A 52 26.95 -10.59 11.40
CA SER A 52 26.14 -9.53 11.98
C SER A 52 24.68 -9.95 12.04
N LEU A 53 24.03 -9.73 13.19
CA LEU A 53 22.59 -9.92 13.37
C LEU A 53 21.89 -8.57 13.48
N GLN A 54 21.21 -8.15 12.42
CA GLN A 54 20.41 -6.93 12.43
C GLN A 54 18.93 -7.26 12.31
N TYR A 55 18.26 -7.37 13.45
CA TYR A 55 16.83 -7.66 13.48
C TYR A 55 16.03 -6.48 12.95
N ASN A 56 15.31 -6.71 11.84
CA ASN A 56 14.34 -5.76 11.29
C ASN A 56 12.93 -6.37 11.36
N PRO A 57 12.10 -5.97 12.34
CA PRO A 57 10.75 -6.50 12.52
C PRO A 57 9.87 -6.38 11.26
N MET A 58 10.12 -5.39 10.40
CA MET A 58 9.35 -5.16 9.17
C MET A 58 9.60 -6.19 8.07
N ARG A 59 10.77 -6.83 8.09
CA ARG A 59 11.14 -7.90 7.14
C ARG A 59 10.92 -9.29 7.72
N CYS A 60 10.49 -9.38 8.97
CA CYS A 60 10.31 -10.65 9.65
C CYS A 60 9.10 -11.38 9.06
N MET A 61 9.31 -12.61 8.59
CA MET A 61 8.26 -13.46 8.00
C MET A 61 7.66 -14.46 8.98
N CYS A 62 7.99 -14.38 10.28
CA CYS A 62 7.47 -15.32 11.27
C CYS A 62 5.94 -15.18 11.39
N GLY A 63 5.25 -16.31 11.18
CA GLY A 63 3.80 -16.41 11.26
C GLY A 63 3.26 -16.40 12.70
N PRO A 64 1.96 -16.13 12.88
CA PRO A 64 1.32 -16.22 14.18
C PRO A 64 1.34 -17.67 14.70
N GLY A 65 1.79 -17.87 15.94
CA GLY A 65 1.91 -19.21 16.54
C GLY A 65 3.18 -19.98 16.19
N GLU A 66 4.01 -19.46 15.28
CA GLU A 66 5.29 -20.10 14.94
C GLU A 66 6.34 -19.87 16.02
N TYR A 67 7.29 -20.80 16.12
CA TYR A 67 8.43 -20.66 17.01
C TYR A 67 9.42 -19.65 16.43
N CYS A 68 9.62 -18.53 17.15
CA CYS A 68 10.58 -17.53 16.72
C CYS A 68 11.95 -17.84 17.31
N MET A 69 12.90 -18.22 16.45
CA MET A 69 14.28 -18.51 16.85
C MET A 69 14.96 -17.30 17.52
N LEU A 70 14.59 -16.05 17.20
CA LEU A 70 15.14 -14.87 17.87
C LEU A 70 14.62 -14.68 19.29
N ARG A 71 13.40 -15.13 19.58
CA ARG A 71 12.73 -14.91 20.86
C ARG A 71 12.87 -16.10 21.81
N GLY A 72 13.26 -17.27 21.30
CA GLY A 72 13.29 -18.51 22.07
C GLY A 72 11.92 -18.97 22.57
N ARG A 73 10.83 -18.46 21.98
CA ARG A 73 9.44 -18.78 22.36
C ARG A 73 8.51 -18.72 21.14
N PRO A 74 7.37 -19.44 21.17
CA PRO A 74 6.33 -19.29 20.15
C PRO A 74 5.73 -17.88 20.18
N LEU A 75 5.46 -17.33 18.99
CA LEU A 75 4.76 -16.07 18.84
C LEU A 75 3.28 -16.23 19.20
N SER A 76 2.67 -15.14 19.62
CA SER A 76 1.23 -15.09 19.87
C SER A 76 0.44 -15.50 18.63
N LYS A 77 -0.60 -16.33 18.83
CA LYS A 77 -1.58 -16.68 17.79
C LYS A 77 -2.47 -15.48 17.40
N LYS A 78 -2.52 -14.45 18.25
CA LYS A 78 -3.30 -13.24 17.97
C LYS A 78 -2.61 -12.43 16.88
N THR A 79 -3.39 -12.06 15.86
CA THR A 79 -2.93 -11.20 14.77
C THR A 79 -3.48 -9.79 14.91
N GLY A 80 -2.64 -8.80 14.66
CA GLY A 80 -2.95 -7.40 14.77
C GLY A 80 -2.28 -6.56 13.69
N ASN A 81 -2.46 -5.26 13.82
CA ASN A 81 -1.77 -4.25 13.04
C ASN A 81 -1.52 -3.04 13.95
N ILE A 82 -0.62 -2.18 13.51
CA ILE A 82 -0.31 -0.92 14.16
C ILE A 82 -1.21 0.13 13.55
N TYR A 83 -1.99 0.78 14.41
CA TYR A 83 -2.83 1.90 14.08
C TYR A 83 -2.25 3.16 14.67
N TYR A 84 -2.29 4.24 13.91
CA TYR A 84 -1.88 5.56 14.35
C TYR A 84 -2.83 6.62 13.79
N ASP A 85 -2.82 7.76 14.44
CA ASP A 85 -3.57 8.94 14.06
C ASP A 85 -2.57 9.96 13.53
N LEU A 86 -2.90 10.60 12.40
CA LEU A 86 -2.04 11.55 11.72
C LEU A 86 -2.64 12.93 11.85
N LYS A 87 -1.92 13.85 12.49
CA LYS A 87 -2.30 15.25 12.61
C LYS A 87 -1.45 16.06 11.64
N VAL A 88 -2.13 16.80 10.77
CA VAL A 88 -1.51 17.70 9.81
C VAL A 88 -1.98 19.10 10.15
N SER A 89 -1.04 20.00 10.39
CA SER A 89 -1.33 21.42 10.58
C SER A 89 -0.67 22.23 9.49
N THR A 90 -1.45 23.11 8.87
CA THR A 90 -1.00 24.08 7.88
C THR A 90 -1.57 25.45 8.21
N ILE A 91 -0.95 26.50 7.69
CA ILE A 91 -1.49 27.86 7.79
C ILE A 91 -2.31 28.14 6.53
N ARG A 92 -3.53 28.67 6.66
CA ARG A 92 -4.33 29.12 5.52
C ARG A 92 -3.66 30.31 4.84
N LYS A 93 -3.45 30.18 3.53
CA LYS A 93 -2.86 31.23 2.66
C LYS A 93 -3.84 31.76 1.62
N ASP A 94 -5.13 31.55 1.84
CA ASP A 94 -6.17 32.08 0.95
C ASP A 94 -6.29 33.60 1.18
N ASP A 95 -6.54 34.40 0.14
CA ASP A 95 -6.78 35.87 0.22
C ASP A 95 -8.08 36.26 0.97
N THR A 96 -8.60 35.36 1.80
CA THR A 96 -9.82 35.56 2.58
C THR A 96 -9.50 36.10 3.98
N PHE A 97 -10.52 36.57 4.70
CA PHE A 97 -10.38 37.14 6.05
C PHE A 97 -9.76 36.16 7.09
N PHE A 98 -9.74 34.87 6.78
CA PHE A 98 -9.18 33.81 7.63
C PHE A 98 -7.75 33.40 7.21
N ALA A 99 -7.09 34.21 6.37
CA ALA A 99 -5.67 34.08 6.06
C ALA A 99 -4.85 34.13 7.36
N GLY A 100 -3.92 33.20 7.51
CA GLY A 100 -3.07 33.11 8.70
C GLY A 100 -3.61 32.20 9.82
N GLU A 101 -4.85 31.70 9.73
CA GLU A 101 -5.36 30.75 10.72
C GLU A 101 -4.77 29.34 10.55
N PRO A 102 -4.39 28.66 11.65
CA PRO A 102 -3.91 27.29 11.59
C PRO A 102 -5.07 26.33 11.32
N VAL A 103 -5.03 25.65 10.18
CA VAL A 103 -5.93 24.55 9.86
C VAL A 103 -5.31 23.26 10.35
N VAL A 104 -6.00 22.61 11.28
CA VAL A 104 -5.61 21.29 11.78
C VAL A 104 -6.57 20.25 11.24
N THR A 105 -6.01 19.22 10.60
CA THR A 105 -6.73 18.05 10.13
C THR A 105 -6.17 16.81 10.80
N ILE A 106 -7.04 16.00 11.39
CA ILE A 106 -6.67 14.72 11.98
C ILE A 106 -7.27 13.59 11.15
N THR A 107 -6.41 12.72 10.63
CA THR A 107 -6.80 11.46 9.98
C THR A 107 -6.58 10.30 10.94
N ARG A 108 -7.67 9.72 11.44
CA ARG A 108 -7.64 8.65 12.44
C ARG A 108 -7.62 7.25 11.84
N GLY A 109 -6.94 6.35 12.53
CA GLY A 109 -6.96 4.91 12.27
C GLY A 109 -6.26 4.47 10.99
N LYS A 110 -5.17 5.16 10.62
CA LYS A 110 -4.28 4.70 9.56
C LYS A 110 -3.60 3.41 9.96
N LYS A 111 -3.40 2.52 9.00
CA LYS A 111 -2.73 1.23 9.20
C LYS A 111 -1.29 1.32 8.72
N PHE A 112 -0.35 0.93 9.57
CA PHE A 112 1.05 0.92 9.18
C PHE A 112 1.37 -0.24 8.24
N LEU A 113 0.91 -1.46 8.55
CA LEU A 113 1.19 -2.66 7.74
C LEU A 113 0.06 -2.94 6.74
N GLN A 114 0.41 -3.50 5.58
CA GLN A 114 -0.59 -3.91 4.57
C GLN A 114 -1.37 -5.15 5.02
N SER A 115 -0.67 -6.13 5.60
CA SER A 115 -1.21 -7.36 6.16
C SER A 115 -1.24 -7.33 7.69
N LYS A 116 -1.99 -8.25 8.30
CA LYS A 116 -1.96 -8.45 9.75
C LYS A 116 -0.79 -9.35 10.12
N VAL A 117 -0.08 -9.01 11.19
CA VAL A 117 1.09 -9.75 11.70
C VAL A 117 0.82 -10.16 13.14
N SER A 118 1.62 -11.05 13.71
CA SER A 118 1.55 -11.38 15.13
C SER A 118 1.72 -10.11 15.99
N VAL A 119 1.01 -10.08 17.13
CA VAL A 119 1.03 -8.92 18.04
C VAL A 119 2.43 -8.65 18.58
N ASP A 120 3.21 -9.70 18.89
CA ASP A 120 4.60 -9.55 19.38
C ASP A 120 5.48 -8.76 18.39
N ILE A 121 5.38 -9.03 17.08
CA ILE A 121 6.15 -8.32 16.06
C ILE A 121 5.67 -6.86 15.96
N CYS A 122 4.35 -6.64 16.04
CA CYS A 122 3.79 -5.30 16.03
C CYS A 122 4.28 -4.46 17.22
N GLU A 123 4.31 -5.03 18.43
CA GLU A 123 4.82 -4.36 19.63
C GLU A 123 6.30 -3.98 19.49
N GLU A 124 7.10 -4.83 18.85
CA GLU A 124 8.52 -4.55 18.62
C GLU A 124 8.76 -3.46 17.59
N ILE A 125 7.92 -3.39 16.54
CA ILE A 125 7.94 -2.26 15.62
C ILE A 125 7.64 -0.97 16.38
N VAL A 126 6.60 -0.96 17.21
CA VAL A 126 6.23 0.24 17.98
C VAL A 126 7.34 0.68 18.95
N LYS A 127 8.07 -0.26 19.56
CA LYS A 127 9.19 0.06 20.47
C LYS A 127 10.41 0.65 19.76
N ARG A 128 10.71 0.18 18.54
CA ARG A 128 11.99 0.49 17.88
C ARG A 128 11.89 1.53 16.76
N LYS A 129 10.69 1.71 16.17
CA LYS A 129 10.52 2.28 14.83
C LYS A 129 9.35 3.25 14.75
N GLN A 130 9.15 4.10 15.76
CA GLN A 130 8.16 5.17 15.66
C GLN A 130 8.52 6.17 14.55
N GLU A 131 9.82 6.47 14.40
CA GLU A 131 10.35 7.31 13.31
C GLU A 131 10.05 6.72 11.93
N ASP A 132 10.17 5.40 11.73
CA ASP A 132 9.81 4.77 10.45
C ASP A 132 8.34 5.00 10.05
N ILE A 133 7.43 5.17 11.03
CA ILE A 133 6.03 5.51 10.76
C ILE A 133 5.96 6.94 10.20
N PHE A 134 6.73 7.86 10.78
CA PHE A 134 6.86 9.23 10.31
C PHE A 134 7.45 9.27 8.91
N ASP A 135 8.60 8.65 8.71
CA ASP A 135 9.30 8.61 7.42
C ASP A 135 8.38 8.07 6.33
N LYS A 136 7.65 7.00 6.62
CA LYS A 136 6.70 6.43 5.68
C LYS A 136 5.64 7.44 5.26
N GLU A 137 5.04 8.18 6.18
CA GLU A 137 4.02 9.18 5.83
C GLU A 137 4.66 10.37 5.11
N TRP A 138 5.81 10.86 5.60
CA TRP A 138 6.56 11.96 5.02
C TRP A 138 6.87 11.69 3.54
N TRP A 139 7.49 10.55 3.24
CA TRP A 139 7.87 10.17 1.88
C TRP A 139 6.69 9.79 0.98
N ASN A 140 5.53 9.42 1.54
CA ASN A 140 4.34 9.04 0.76
C ASN A 140 3.46 10.22 0.32
N GLY A 141 3.87 11.47 0.54
CA GLY A 141 3.23 12.62 -0.09
C GLY A 141 3.45 13.96 0.61
N TYR A 142 3.72 13.97 1.92
CA TYR A 142 3.88 15.22 2.65
C TYR A 142 5.22 15.91 2.36
N SER A 143 6.27 15.16 1.97
CA SER A 143 7.54 15.72 1.53
C SER A 143 7.37 16.65 0.32
N MET A 144 6.54 16.25 -0.64
CA MET A 144 6.21 17.08 -1.80
C MET A 144 5.34 18.27 -1.40
N GLN A 145 4.39 18.08 -0.49
CA GLN A 145 3.53 19.18 -0.02
C GLN A 145 4.32 20.24 0.75
N ALA A 146 5.31 19.83 1.55
CA ALA A 146 6.19 20.74 2.30
C ALA A 146 6.99 21.68 1.39
N LEU A 147 7.24 21.32 0.13
CA LEU A 147 7.89 22.21 -0.85
C LEU A 147 7.00 23.40 -1.24
N TYR A 148 5.68 23.18 -1.28
CA TYR A 148 4.70 24.23 -1.59
C TYR A 148 4.23 24.97 -0.34
N ASP A 149 4.16 24.27 0.80
CA ASP A 149 3.72 24.78 2.09
C ASP A 149 4.85 24.69 3.14
N PRO A 150 5.68 25.74 3.29
CA PRO A 150 6.75 25.78 4.30
C PRO A 150 6.26 25.59 5.75
N ASP A 151 5.01 25.93 6.03
CA ASP A 151 4.42 25.90 7.38
C ASP A 151 3.76 24.54 7.70
N LEU A 152 3.85 23.57 6.78
CA LEU A 152 3.31 22.23 6.97
C LEU A 152 4.02 21.53 8.12
N LYS A 153 3.26 21.17 9.15
CA LYS A 153 3.73 20.29 10.23
C LYS A 153 2.91 19.02 10.25
N VAL A 154 3.61 17.89 10.35
CA VAL A 154 3.03 16.56 10.40
C VAL A 154 3.41 15.92 11.73
N GLU A 155 2.42 15.46 12.48
CA GLU A 155 2.60 14.82 13.78
C GLU A 155 1.89 13.46 13.78
N ILE A 156 2.56 12.43 14.32
CA ILE A 156 1.95 11.12 14.55
C ILE A 156 1.52 11.04 16.00
N LEU A 157 0.25 10.68 16.20
CA LEU A 157 -0.39 10.55 17.50
C LEU A 157 -0.93 9.13 17.69
N ASN A 158 -1.08 8.72 18.96
CA ASN A 158 -1.80 7.52 19.38
C ASN A 158 -1.42 6.23 18.64
N VAL A 159 -0.11 5.96 18.53
CA VAL A 159 0.42 4.70 17.97
C VAL A 159 0.03 3.54 18.89
N ARG A 160 -0.75 2.60 18.37
CA ARG A 160 -1.29 1.47 19.13
C ARG A 160 -1.35 0.18 18.32
N VAL A 161 -1.06 -0.94 18.98
CA VAL A 161 -1.24 -2.27 18.40
C VAL A 161 -2.64 -2.75 18.70
N ALA A 162 -3.42 -3.09 17.66
CA ALA A 162 -4.76 -3.63 17.84
C ALA A 162 -5.10 -4.68 16.79
N THR A 163 -6.00 -5.61 17.14
CA THR A 163 -6.54 -6.62 16.22
C THR A 163 -7.50 -5.99 15.21
N ARG A 164 -8.26 -4.99 15.66
CA ARG A 164 -9.24 -4.21 14.89
C ARG A 164 -9.18 -2.74 15.34
N LEU A 165 -9.45 -1.84 14.41
CA LEU A 165 -9.63 -0.43 14.73
C LEU A 165 -10.96 -0.24 15.48
N THR A 166 -10.88 0.26 16.71
CA THR A 166 -12.01 0.79 17.45
C THR A 166 -12.08 2.30 17.26
N ARG A 167 -13.31 2.83 17.12
CA ARG A 167 -13.55 4.27 17.01
C ARG A 167 -13.75 4.84 18.40
N ASP A 168 -12.94 5.81 18.78
CA ASP A 168 -13.10 6.51 20.05
C ASP A 168 -13.99 7.75 19.85
N LYS A 169 -15.25 7.61 20.27
CA LYS A 169 -16.26 8.66 20.15
C LYS A 169 -16.00 9.81 21.12
N ALA A 170 -15.41 9.57 22.28
CA ALA A 170 -15.18 10.61 23.28
C ALA A 170 -14.09 11.56 22.79
N GLN A 171 -12.97 11.01 22.33
CA GLN A 171 -11.90 11.80 21.74
C GLN A 171 -12.37 12.51 20.46
N ASP A 172 -13.29 11.93 19.68
CA ASP A 172 -13.86 12.60 18.50
C ASP A 172 -14.70 13.83 18.89
N THR A 173 -15.41 13.80 20.02
CA THR A 173 -16.23 14.93 20.48
C THR A 173 -15.38 16.10 20.97
N GLU A 174 -14.24 15.83 21.61
CA GLU A 174 -13.32 16.86 22.09
C GLU A 174 -12.65 17.60 20.93
N ASP A 175 -12.10 16.86 19.97
CA ASP A 175 -11.46 17.45 18.79
C ASP A 175 -12.45 18.24 17.91
N LYS A 176 -13.72 17.79 17.83
CA LYS A 176 -14.79 18.56 17.17
C LYS A 176 -15.11 19.85 17.90
N LYS A 177 -15.11 19.85 19.23
CA LYS A 177 -15.27 21.08 20.03
C LYS A 177 -14.09 22.02 19.82
N ALA A 178 -12.89 21.50 19.60
CA ALA A 178 -11.70 22.26 19.23
C ALA A 178 -11.70 22.75 17.76
N GLY A 179 -12.76 22.49 16.99
CA GLY A 179 -12.87 22.91 15.58
C GLY A 179 -12.00 22.12 14.60
N ILE A 180 -11.44 20.98 15.02
CA ILE A 180 -10.55 20.16 14.19
C ILE A 180 -11.37 19.29 13.23
N TYR A 181 -10.99 19.27 11.96
CA TYR A 181 -11.59 18.35 11.00
C TYR A 181 -11.08 16.92 11.22
N ILE A 182 -12.00 15.98 11.44
CA ILE A 182 -11.70 14.57 11.72
C ILE A 182 -12.12 13.72 10.53
N GLY A 183 -11.15 13.06 9.91
CA GLY A 183 -11.37 12.04 8.87
C GLY A 183 -10.96 10.65 9.34
N TYR A 184 -11.64 9.61 8.88
CA TYR A 184 -11.25 8.23 9.13
C TYR A 184 -10.75 7.56 7.85
N GLU A 185 -9.58 6.92 7.92
CA GLU A 185 -8.98 6.22 6.75
C GLU A 185 -9.92 5.17 6.15
N ALA A 186 -10.67 4.45 7.00
CA ALA A 186 -11.64 3.46 6.56
C ALA A 186 -12.77 4.09 5.72
N ASP A 187 -13.18 5.32 6.03
CA ASP A 187 -14.24 6.02 5.33
C ASP A 187 -13.72 6.62 4.02
N PHE A 188 -12.50 7.15 4.00
CA PHE A 188 -11.80 7.53 2.77
C PHE A 188 -11.63 6.33 1.82
N ALA A 189 -11.24 5.16 2.33
CA ALA A 189 -11.11 3.94 1.52
C ALA A 189 -12.46 3.49 0.93
N LYS A 190 -13.54 3.55 1.72
CA LYS A 190 -14.90 3.27 1.23
C LYS A 190 -15.35 4.28 0.18
N ALA A 191 -15.13 5.58 0.42
CA ALA A 191 -15.47 6.65 -0.50
C ALA A 191 -14.70 6.50 -1.83
N LYS A 192 -13.40 6.19 -1.78
CA LYS A 192 -12.56 5.93 -2.97
C LYS A 192 -13.05 4.73 -3.76
N LYS A 193 -13.48 3.65 -3.09
CA LYS A 193 -14.11 2.49 -3.76
C LYS A 193 -15.42 2.88 -4.46
N LYS A 194 -16.32 3.59 -3.76
CA LYS A 194 -17.58 4.09 -4.34
C LYS A 194 -17.34 5.03 -5.51
N TRP A 195 -16.38 5.94 -5.40
CA TRP A 195 -16.02 6.86 -6.49
C TRP A 195 -15.46 6.13 -7.70
N LYS A 196 -14.56 5.15 -7.51
CA LYS A 196 -14.06 4.29 -8.60
C LYS A 196 -15.19 3.51 -9.27
N GLN A 197 -16.18 3.06 -8.50
CA GLN A 197 -17.35 2.39 -9.04
C GLN A 197 -18.21 3.34 -9.87
N LYS A 198 -18.61 4.49 -9.32
CA LYS A 198 -19.37 5.53 -10.04
C LYS A 198 -18.67 5.97 -11.32
N ARG A 199 -17.34 6.11 -11.30
CA ARG A 199 -16.55 6.47 -12.49
C ARG A 199 -16.61 5.38 -13.56
N LYS A 200 -16.62 4.10 -13.17
CA LYS A 200 -16.77 2.97 -14.09
C LYS A 200 -18.19 2.91 -14.67
N GLU A 201 -19.21 3.16 -13.86
CA GLU A 201 -20.61 3.24 -14.30
C GLU A 201 -20.83 4.38 -15.29
N LYS A 202 -20.35 5.59 -14.97
CA LYS A 202 -20.39 6.73 -15.89
C LYS A 202 -19.65 6.45 -17.20
N ARG A 203 -18.47 5.82 -17.15
CA ARG A 203 -17.73 5.45 -18.36
C ARG A 203 -18.53 4.45 -19.19
N LEU A 204 -19.14 3.46 -18.56
CA LEU A 204 -19.98 2.47 -19.25
C LEU A 204 -21.20 3.13 -19.90
N GLU A 205 -21.88 4.03 -19.19
CA GLU A 205 -23.00 4.79 -19.73
C GLU A 205 -22.59 5.68 -20.92
N GLN A 206 -21.46 6.38 -20.81
CA GLN A 206 -20.91 7.17 -21.92
C GLN A 206 -20.59 6.30 -23.13
N THR A 207 -19.97 5.12 -22.93
CA THR A 207 -19.67 4.21 -24.03
C THR A 207 -20.94 3.63 -24.66
N LYS A 208 -21.98 3.31 -23.87
CA LYS A 208 -23.31 2.93 -24.40
C LYS A 208 -23.91 4.03 -25.27
N ARG A 209 -23.91 5.28 -24.78
CA ARG A 209 -24.40 6.44 -25.55
C ARG A 209 -23.63 6.63 -26.86
N LYS A 210 -22.30 6.42 -26.87
CA LYS A 210 -21.50 6.47 -28.09
C LYS A 210 -21.91 5.41 -29.11
N ILE A 211 -22.20 4.17 -28.67
CA ILE A 211 -22.68 3.10 -29.55
C ILE A 211 -24.00 3.51 -30.21
N VAL A 212 -24.96 4.00 -29.42
CA VAL A 212 -26.28 4.41 -29.93
C VAL A 212 -26.18 5.61 -30.87
N GLN A 213 -25.15 6.46 -30.76
CA GLN A 213 -25.00 7.66 -31.60
C GLN A 213 -24.17 7.45 -32.87
N LYS A 214 -23.10 6.64 -32.80
CA LYS A 214 -22.08 6.52 -33.86
C LYS A 214 -21.85 5.09 -34.31
N GLY A 215 -22.57 4.12 -33.76
CA GLY A 215 -22.40 2.71 -34.02
C GLY A 215 -21.21 2.09 -33.28
N TRP A 216 -21.22 0.77 -33.17
CA TRP A 216 -20.19 -0.03 -32.47
C TRP A 216 -18.81 0.09 -33.11
N GLU A 217 -18.74 0.19 -34.44
CA GLU A 217 -17.49 0.25 -35.21
C GLU A 217 -16.71 1.55 -34.97
N SER A 218 -17.38 2.61 -34.54
CA SER A 218 -16.75 3.89 -34.18
C SER A 218 -15.98 3.85 -32.85
N LEU A 219 -16.10 2.76 -32.07
CA LEU A 219 -15.40 2.60 -30.80
C LEU A 219 -13.96 2.14 -31.00
N ASN A 220 -13.05 2.70 -30.21
CA ASN A 220 -11.66 2.27 -30.16
C ASN A 220 -11.53 0.84 -29.60
N ASP A 221 -10.48 0.10 -29.98
CA ASP A 221 -10.20 -1.28 -29.52
C ASP A 221 -10.27 -1.46 -27.99
N THR A 222 -9.81 -0.46 -27.25
CA THR A 222 -9.84 -0.48 -25.78
C THR A 222 -11.26 -0.34 -25.21
N GLU A 223 -12.12 0.43 -25.88
CA GLU A 223 -13.53 0.60 -25.52
C GLU A 223 -14.33 -0.65 -25.89
N GLN A 224 -14.07 -1.27 -27.05
CA GLN A 224 -14.70 -2.54 -27.44
C GLN A 224 -14.34 -3.67 -26.46
N ARG A 225 -13.06 -3.82 -26.08
CA ARG A 225 -12.63 -4.80 -25.07
C ARG A 225 -13.24 -4.52 -23.69
N PHE A 226 -13.40 -3.24 -23.33
CA PHE A 226 -14.05 -2.84 -22.08
C PHE A 226 -15.53 -3.24 -22.04
N MET A 227 -16.24 -3.08 -23.16
CA MET A 227 -17.65 -3.42 -23.30
C MET A 227 -17.88 -4.94 -23.33
N LYS A 228 -17.11 -5.69 -24.13
CA LYS A 228 -17.17 -7.17 -24.19
C LYS A 228 -16.91 -7.84 -22.83
N LYS A 229 -16.15 -7.19 -21.93
CA LYS A 229 -15.89 -7.71 -20.58
C LYS A 229 -17.03 -7.44 -19.58
N ARG A 230 -17.98 -6.57 -19.91
CA ARG A 230 -18.99 -6.06 -18.97
C ARG A 230 -20.44 -6.23 -19.41
N LEU A 231 -20.69 -6.37 -20.70
CA LEU A 231 -22.00 -6.62 -21.29
C LEU A 231 -21.99 -7.97 -21.99
N SER A 232 -23.15 -8.63 -22.03
CA SER A 232 -23.33 -9.81 -22.87
C SER A 232 -23.36 -9.41 -24.35
N ALA A 233 -23.13 -10.37 -25.25
CA ALA A 233 -23.23 -10.14 -26.69
C ALA A 233 -24.63 -9.63 -27.08
N GLU A 234 -25.68 -10.22 -26.51
CA GLU A 234 -27.09 -9.81 -26.69
C GLU A 234 -27.33 -8.34 -26.32
N GLN A 235 -26.72 -7.85 -25.24
CA GLN A 235 -26.85 -6.46 -24.82
C GLN A 235 -26.10 -5.49 -25.75
N ILE A 236 -25.06 -5.95 -26.43
CA ILE A 236 -24.32 -5.16 -27.41
C ILE A 236 -25.11 -5.09 -28.72
N GLU A 237 -25.67 -6.23 -29.16
CA GLU A 237 -26.51 -6.31 -30.34
C GLU A 237 -27.79 -5.47 -30.19
N ALA A 238 -28.45 -5.50 -29.03
CA ALA A 238 -29.60 -4.65 -28.76
C ALA A 238 -29.26 -3.15 -28.88
N LEU A 239 -28.10 -2.72 -28.36
CA LEU A 239 -27.63 -1.33 -28.51
C LEU A 239 -27.24 -0.97 -29.95
N GLN A 240 -26.84 -1.95 -30.76
CA GLN A 240 -26.59 -1.75 -32.19
C GLN A 240 -27.91 -1.65 -32.97
N GLN A 241 -28.92 -2.45 -32.63
CA GLN A 241 -30.27 -2.34 -33.21
C GLN A 241 -30.92 -0.99 -32.88
N GLU A 242 -30.75 -0.51 -31.64
CA GLU A 242 -31.15 0.85 -31.24
C GLU A 242 -30.43 1.94 -32.07
N TRP A 243 -29.16 1.74 -32.46
CA TRP A 243 -28.47 2.67 -33.37
C TRP A 243 -29.03 2.62 -34.79
N VAL A 244 -29.26 1.42 -35.35
CA VAL A 244 -29.80 1.25 -36.71
C VAL A 244 -31.14 1.96 -36.83
N THR A 245 -32.07 1.68 -35.93
CA THR A 245 -33.40 2.31 -35.89
C THR A 245 -33.33 3.83 -35.68
N ALA A 246 -32.42 4.32 -34.84
CA ALA A 246 -32.24 5.75 -34.62
C ALA A 246 -31.60 6.50 -35.81
N ASN A 247 -30.84 5.82 -36.66
CA ASN A 247 -30.30 6.38 -37.90
C ASN A 247 -31.33 6.34 -39.02
N GLU A 248 -32.09 5.25 -39.16
CA GLU A 248 -33.20 5.15 -40.13
C GLU A 248 -34.20 6.30 -39.96
N HIS A 249 -34.58 6.62 -38.73
CA HIS A 249 -35.46 7.77 -38.45
C HIS A 249 -34.85 9.15 -38.73
N LYS A 250 -33.52 9.28 -38.77
CA LYS A 250 -32.86 10.53 -39.19
C LYS A 250 -32.84 10.67 -40.70
N ASP A 251 -32.58 9.58 -41.41
CA ASP A 251 -32.59 9.56 -42.87
C ASP A 251 -34.01 9.85 -43.42
N GLU A 252 -35.05 9.32 -42.77
CA GLU A 252 -36.46 9.64 -43.07
C GLU A 252 -36.81 11.12 -42.81
N ALA A 253 -36.31 11.69 -41.71
CA ALA A 253 -36.56 13.09 -41.35
C ALA A 253 -35.81 14.08 -42.26
N GLU A 254 -34.58 13.76 -42.69
CA GLU A 254 -33.81 14.57 -43.64
C GLU A 254 -34.43 14.55 -45.04
N GLN A 255 -34.95 13.39 -45.50
CA GLN A 255 -35.68 13.28 -46.77
C GLN A 255 -36.96 14.14 -46.78
N LEU A 256 -37.75 14.14 -45.70
CA LEU A 256 -38.94 14.99 -45.56
C LEU A 256 -38.65 16.51 -45.55
N THR A 257 -37.44 16.93 -45.21
CA THR A 257 -37.04 18.35 -45.23
C THR A 257 -36.44 18.82 -46.55
N LEU A 258 -36.01 17.90 -47.42
CA LEU A 258 -35.50 18.18 -48.76
C LEU A 258 -36.60 18.25 -49.83
N ASP A 259 -37.78 17.69 -49.52
CA ASP A 259 -38.96 17.66 -50.38
C ASP A 259 -39.96 18.83 -50.12
N LEU A 260 -39.53 19.86 -49.36
CA LEU A 260 -40.25 21.13 -49.11
C LEU A 260 -39.49 22.33 -49.72
#